data_AF-A0A222T0V6-F1
#
_entry.id   AF-A0A222T0V6-F1
#
_cell.length_a   1.000
_cell.length_b   1.000
_cell.length_c   1.000
_cell.angle_alpha   90.00
_cell.angle_beta   90.00
_cell.angle_gamma   90.00
#
_symmetry.space_group_name_H-M   'P 1'
#
loop_
_entity.id
_entity.type
_entity.pdbx_description
1 polymer ?
#
loop_
_entity_poly.entity_id
_entity_poly.type
_entity_poly.pdbx_seq_one_letter_code
_entity_poly.pdbx_strand_id
1 'polypeptide(L)'
;MTQQGAPRDAPVPLERGAQNAAQGPASGDPAAWGPSGRDPAAWASSDGDSAAQGDPAAQDGAAGDVTAPRARTRRVGGYTVVELHGEIDIAGVESVGPALDAATTGDKPAVIVDLRPAAFFDCSGLGLLCRAHRRVMERGGRLRLVCDNALILRTLRAGRMLDVLHPVATLDEALREEE
;
A
#
# COMPACT_ATOMS: atom_id res chain seq x y z
N MET A 1 -28.53 -46.49 48.52
CA MET A 1 -27.34 -45.87 47.88
C MET A 1 -27.13 -44.54 48.57
N THR A 2 -26.27 -44.53 49.58
CA THR A 2 -26.14 -43.46 50.57
C THR A 2 -24.75 -42.83 50.47
N GLN A 3 -24.72 -41.51 50.63
CA GLN A 3 -23.61 -40.57 50.62
C GLN A 3 -22.34 -40.95 51.42
N GLN A 4 -21.19 -40.50 50.91
CA GLN A 4 -19.93 -40.20 51.63
C GLN A 4 -19.15 -39.23 50.70
N GLY A 5 -18.64 -38.05 51.05
CA GLY A 5 -18.15 -37.49 52.31
C GLY A 5 -16.70 -37.02 52.07
N ALA A 6 -16.47 -35.70 52.00
CA ALA A 6 -15.23 -34.99 51.62
C ALA A 6 -14.02 -35.22 52.59
N PRO A 7 -12.79 -34.64 52.39
CA PRO A 7 -12.56 -33.19 52.59
C PRO A 7 -11.46 -32.51 51.74
N ARG A 8 -11.48 -31.16 51.83
CA ARG A 8 -10.47 -30.16 51.46
C ARG A 8 -9.22 -30.26 52.37
N ASP A 9 -8.02 -30.05 51.83
CA ASP A 9 -6.99 -29.20 52.45
C ASP A 9 -5.87 -28.86 51.44
N ALA A 10 -5.21 -27.74 51.64
CA ALA A 10 -4.34 -27.06 50.69
C ALA A 10 -2.84 -27.30 51.03
N PRO A 11 -1.91 -26.36 50.81
CA PRO A 11 -0.70 -26.57 50.00
C PRO A 11 0.59 -26.67 50.84
N VAL A 12 1.65 -27.34 50.36
CA VAL A 12 3.00 -27.20 50.97
C VAL A 12 4.10 -27.31 49.89
N PRO A 13 5.20 -26.54 50.00
CA PRO A 13 6.20 -26.25 48.97
C PRO A 13 7.48 -27.10 49.14
N LEU A 14 8.54 -26.80 48.38
CA LEU A 14 9.99 -26.80 48.72
C LEU A 14 10.80 -26.92 47.41
N GLU A 15 11.41 -25.84 46.88
CA GLU A 15 12.66 -25.19 47.29
C GLU A 15 13.95 -25.83 46.70
N ARG A 16 14.79 -24.92 46.14
CA ARG A 16 16.24 -24.97 45.82
C ARG A 16 16.68 -25.68 44.54
N GLY A 17 17.58 -25.14 43.73
CA GLY A 17 18.39 -23.92 43.80
C GLY A 17 19.53 -23.96 42.76
N ALA A 18 20.30 -22.86 42.68
CA ALA A 18 21.47 -22.57 41.83
C ALA A 18 21.14 -21.79 40.54
N GLN A 19 21.25 -20.45 40.49
CA GLN A 19 22.46 -19.59 40.58
C GLN A 19 23.45 -19.77 39.41
N ASN A 20 23.33 -18.96 38.36
CA ASN A 20 24.40 -18.13 37.79
C ASN A 20 23.80 -17.24 36.68
N ALA A 21 23.73 -15.93 36.87
CA ALA A 21 24.79 -14.97 36.55
C ALA A 21 25.09 -14.91 35.03
N ALA A 22 24.36 -14.05 34.33
CA ALA A 22 24.84 -13.36 33.15
C ALA A 22 24.25 -11.96 33.15
N GLN A 23 25.08 -11.01 33.56
CA GLN A 23 24.85 -9.58 33.43
C GLN A 23 24.97 -9.20 31.95
N GLY A 24 23.99 -8.47 31.44
CA GLY A 24 24.06 -7.75 30.18
C GLY A 24 23.07 -6.59 30.26
N PRO A 25 23.50 -5.33 30.15
CA PRO A 25 22.61 -4.20 30.38
C PRO A 25 21.63 -4.01 29.22
N ALA A 26 20.39 -3.73 29.61
CA ALA A 26 19.41 -3.06 28.76
C ALA A 26 19.92 -1.66 28.40
N SER A 27 19.91 -1.33 27.11
CA SER A 27 19.56 -0.03 26.51
C SER A 27 20.07 -0.03 25.07
N GLY A 28 19.17 -0.26 24.12
CA GLY A 28 19.40 -0.02 22.70
C GLY A 28 18.38 1.02 22.24
N ASP A 29 18.86 2.23 21.99
CA ASP A 29 18.12 3.39 21.50
C ASP A 29 17.15 3.10 20.34
N PRO A 30 15.91 3.62 20.37
CA PRO A 30 15.06 3.79 19.19
C PRO A 30 15.45 5.07 18.43
N ALA A 31 16.69 5.16 17.95
CA ALA A 31 17.17 6.30 17.18
C ALA A 31 18.30 5.91 16.22
N ALA A 32 18.00 5.03 15.25
CA ALA A 32 18.90 4.66 14.17
C ALA A 32 18.32 4.99 12.78
N TRP A 33 17.72 6.17 12.65
CA TRP A 33 17.54 6.83 11.35
C TRP A 33 18.25 8.19 11.37
N GLY A 34 19.57 8.16 11.53
CA GLY A 34 20.41 9.31 11.23
C GLY A 34 20.56 9.44 9.71
N PRO A 35 20.57 10.66 9.16
CA PRO A 35 20.57 10.89 7.72
C PRO A 35 21.90 10.45 7.11
N SER A 36 21.84 9.47 6.21
CA SER A 36 22.94 9.20 5.28
C SER A 36 23.18 10.46 4.46
N GLY A 37 24.38 11.03 4.63
CA GLY A 37 24.83 12.22 3.95
C GLY A 37 24.56 12.16 2.45
N ARG A 38 23.74 13.11 2.00
CA ARG A 38 23.68 13.54 0.62
C ARG A 38 23.79 15.05 0.66
N ASP A 39 24.91 15.57 0.16
CA ASP A 39 25.14 16.99 -0.03
C ASP A 39 23.97 17.63 -0.81
N PRO A 40 23.26 18.63 -0.25
CA PRO A 40 22.14 19.28 -0.94
C PRO A 40 22.56 20.39 -1.93
N ALA A 41 23.82 20.42 -2.41
CA ALA A 41 24.35 21.59 -3.14
C ALA A 41 25.01 21.28 -4.50
N ALA A 42 24.60 20.22 -5.21
CA ALA A 42 25.30 19.77 -6.43
C ALA A 42 24.48 19.77 -7.74
N TRP A 43 23.27 20.36 -7.81
CA TRP A 43 22.47 20.30 -9.05
C TRP A 43 21.96 21.62 -9.62
N ALA A 44 22.40 22.79 -9.15
CA ALA A 44 21.93 24.04 -9.74
C ALA A 44 23.00 25.13 -9.80
N SER A 45 23.82 25.08 -10.85
CA SER A 45 24.35 26.28 -11.51
C SER A 45 24.64 25.94 -12.96
N SER A 46 23.76 26.41 -13.83
CA SER A 46 24.09 26.85 -15.18
C SER A 46 23.03 27.88 -15.57
N ASP A 47 23.39 29.14 -15.36
CA ASP A 47 22.81 30.29 -16.06
C ASP A 47 23.04 30.13 -17.58
N GLY A 48 22.07 30.58 -18.37
CA GLY A 48 22.17 30.56 -19.83
C GLY A 48 20.91 31.07 -20.51
N ASP A 49 20.72 32.39 -20.43
CA ASP A 49 19.73 33.26 -21.06
C ASP A 49 19.39 32.98 -22.55
N SER A 50 18.11 33.05 -22.91
CA SER A 50 17.68 33.86 -24.07
C SER A 50 16.16 34.03 -24.13
N ALA A 51 15.77 35.30 -24.09
CA ALA A 51 14.44 35.80 -24.34
C ALA A 51 14.03 35.64 -25.82
N ALA A 52 12.82 35.14 -26.06
CA ALA A 52 12.04 35.45 -27.26
C ALA A 52 10.55 35.44 -26.91
N GLN A 53 9.96 36.64 -26.92
CA GLN A 53 8.50 36.86 -26.93
C GLN A 53 8.00 36.80 -28.38
N GLY A 54 6.88 36.12 -28.62
CA GLY A 54 6.17 36.12 -29.90
C GLY A 54 4.92 35.21 -29.90
N ASP A 55 3.76 35.87 -29.82
CA ASP A 55 2.33 35.52 -30.06
C ASP A 55 1.72 34.09 -30.08
N PRO A 56 0.41 33.96 -29.70
CA PRO A 56 -0.32 32.70 -29.59
C PRO A 56 -1.19 32.41 -30.82
N ALA A 57 -0.77 31.48 -31.68
CA ALA A 57 -1.68 30.82 -32.63
C ALA A 57 -1.03 29.60 -33.29
N ALA A 58 -1.24 28.42 -32.70
CA ALA A 58 -1.35 27.14 -33.41
C ALA A 58 -1.64 26.05 -32.36
N GLN A 59 -2.92 25.81 -32.11
CA GLN A 59 -3.36 24.57 -31.51
C GLN A 59 -3.28 23.51 -32.60
N ASP A 60 -2.23 22.68 -32.59
CA ASP A 60 -2.19 21.46 -33.38
C ASP A 60 -1.50 20.34 -32.59
N GLY A 61 -2.31 19.35 -32.21
CA GLY A 61 -1.85 17.99 -31.91
C GLY A 61 -1.25 17.75 -30.52
N ALA A 62 -2.04 17.87 -29.46
CA ALA A 62 -1.69 17.23 -28.18
C ALA A 62 -1.79 15.70 -28.32
N ALA A 63 -0.74 15.07 -28.85
CA ALA A 63 -0.37 13.73 -28.43
C ALA A 63 0.14 13.84 -26.98
N GLY A 64 -0.79 14.04 -26.04
CA GLY A 64 -0.46 13.99 -24.62
C GLY A 64 0.23 12.66 -24.34
N ASP A 65 1.31 12.69 -23.58
CA ASP A 65 2.05 11.51 -23.18
C ASP A 65 1.08 10.41 -22.71
N VAL A 66 0.85 9.43 -23.57
CA VAL A 66 -0.12 8.33 -23.37
C VAL A 66 0.27 7.43 -22.21
N THR A 67 1.44 7.67 -21.63
CA THR A 67 2.08 6.92 -20.56
C THR A 67 1.96 7.62 -19.20
N ALA A 68 1.49 8.88 -19.19
CA ALA A 68 1.45 9.69 -17.97
C ALA A 68 0.58 9.03 -16.89
N PRO A 69 1.10 8.90 -15.65
CA PRO A 69 0.40 8.26 -14.55
C PRO A 69 -0.84 9.06 -14.17
N ARG A 70 -2.00 8.40 -14.18
CA ARG A 70 -3.27 9.04 -13.80
C ARG A 70 -4.23 8.04 -13.19
N ALA A 71 -5.04 8.52 -12.24
CA ALA A 71 -6.09 7.76 -11.61
C ALA A 71 -7.46 8.22 -12.11
N ARG A 72 -8.34 7.27 -12.41
CA ARG A 72 -9.73 7.55 -12.74
C ARG A 72 -10.64 6.85 -11.74
N THR A 73 -11.48 7.64 -11.06
CA THR A 73 -12.39 7.11 -10.04
C THR A 73 -13.83 7.12 -10.55
N ARG A 74 -14.55 6.02 -10.33
CA ARG A 74 -16.01 5.94 -10.56
C ARG A 74 -16.68 5.12 -9.46
N ARG A 75 -18.00 5.26 -9.31
CA ARG A 75 -18.81 4.43 -8.40
C ARG A 75 -19.60 3.40 -9.20
N VAL A 76 -19.54 2.14 -8.78
CA VAL A 76 -20.28 1.02 -9.41
C VAL A 76 -20.71 0.05 -8.33
N GLY A 77 -22.01 -0.27 -8.24
CA GLY A 77 -22.52 -1.32 -7.34
C GLY A 77 -22.15 -1.14 -5.86
N GLY A 78 -22.07 0.10 -5.36
CA GLY A 78 -21.64 0.38 -3.99
C GLY A 78 -20.12 0.44 -3.77
N TYR A 79 -19.33 0.02 -4.76
CA TYR A 79 -17.87 0.13 -4.76
C TYR A 79 -17.40 1.44 -5.39
N THR A 80 -16.29 1.96 -4.85
CA THR A 80 -15.48 2.99 -5.52
C THR A 80 -14.39 2.29 -6.32
N VAL A 81 -14.50 2.32 -7.65
CA VAL A 81 -13.52 1.75 -8.57
C VAL A 81 -12.49 2.82 -8.92
N VAL A 82 -11.21 2.52 -8.66
CA VAL A 82 -10.06 3.37 -8.96
C VAL A 82 -9.23 2.69 -10.04
N GLU A 83 -9.25 3.22 -11.25
CA GLU A 83 -8.46 2.73 -12.37
C GLU A 83 -7.11 3.45 -12.39
N LEU A 84 -6.02 2.70 -12.38
CA LEU A 84 -4.66 3.23 -12.47
C LEU A 84 -4.15 3.08 -13.89
N HIS A 85 -3.85 4.20 -14.54
CA HIS A 85 -3.37 4.26 -15.92
C HIS A 85 -1.92 4.73 -15.94
N GLY A 86 -1.18 4.31 -16.96
CA GLY A 86 0.21 4.71 -17.15
C GLY A 86 1.18 3.92 -16.26
N GLU A 87 2.32 4.52 -15.95
CA GLU A 87 3.38 3.88 -15.16
C GLU A 87 3.21 4.14 -13.67
N ILE A 88 3.02 3.07 -12.90
CA ILE A 88 2.85 3.15 -11.44
C ILE A 88 4.20 2.81 -10.78
N ASP A 89 5.12 3.76 -10.89
CA ASP A 89 6.46 3.73 -10.29
C ASP A 89 6.62 4.81 -9.20
N ILE A 90 7.86 5.08 -8.79
CA ILE A 90 8.17 6.11 -7.79
C ILE A 90 7.63 7.51 -8.14
N ALA A 91 7.59 7.89 -9.42
CA ALA A 91 7.03 9.17 -9.86
C ALA A 91 5.50 9.06 -10.03
N GLY A 92 5.03 7.92 -10.54
CA GLY A 92 3.61 7.70 -10.78
C GLY A 92 2.75 7.69 -9.53
N VAL A 93 3.27 7.14 -8.41
CA VAL A 93 2.53 7.10 -7.15
C VAL A 93 2.18 8.47 -6.58
N GLU A 94 2.95 9.53 -6.89
CA GLU A 94 2.62 10.89 -6.48
C GLU A 94 1.35 11.40 -7.18
N SER A 95 1.16 11.01 -8.44
CA SER A 95 0.01 11.43 -9.25
C SER A 95 -1.26 10.64 -8.93
N VAL A 96 -1.13 9.31 -8.71
CA VAL A 96 -2.30 8.44 -8.48
C VAL A 96 -2.66 8.26 -7.01
N GLY A 97 -1.70 8.46 -6.11
CA GLY A 97 -1.85 8.26 -4.67
C GLY A 97 -2.98 9.07 -4.03
N PRO A 98 -3.13 10.37 -4.30
CA PRO A 98 -4.20 11.18 -3.74
C PRO A 98 -5.61 10.66 -4.07
N ALA A 99 -5.82 10.16 -5.30
CA ALA A 99 -7.10 9.63 -5.72
C ALA A 99 -7.44 8.29 -5.02
N LEU A 100 -6.45 7.41 -4.87
CA LEU A 100 -6.62 6.17 -4.13
C LEU A 100 -6.87 6.44 -2.64
N ASP A 101 -6.12 7.37 -2.05
CA ASP A 101 -6.31 7.80 -0.66
C ASP A 101 -7.73 8.34 -0.42
N ALA A 102 -8.22 9.20 -1.32
CA ALA A 102 -9.58 9.71 -1.25
C ALA A 102 -10.62 8.58 -1.35
N ALA A 103 -10.40 7.56 -2.18
CA ALA A 103 -11.30 6.41 -2.29
C ALA A 103 -11.34 5.55 -1.02
N THR A 104 -10.26 5.52 -0.24
CA THR A 104 -10.20 4.83 1.07
C THR A 104 -10.75 5.66 2.24
N THR A 105 -11.25 6.86 1.96
CA THR A 105 -11.85 7.73 2.98
C THR A 105 -13.31 7.33 3.24
N GLY A 106 -13.74 7.38 4.49
CA GLY A 106 -15.11 7.05 4.93
C GLY A 106 -15.16 5.89 5.92
N ASP A 107 -16.36 5.56 6.38
CA ASP A 107 -16.64 4.37 7.20
C ASP A 107 -16.87 3.16 6.30
N LYS A 108 -16.21 2.04 6.62
CA LYS A 108 -16.29 0.78 5.86
C LYS A 108 -16.16 0.96 4.33
N PRO A 109 -15.07 1.59 3.84
CA PRO A 109 -14.92 1.87 2.41
C PRO A 109 -14.86 0.57 1.60
N ALA A 110 -15.64 0.51 0.52
CA ALA A 110 -15.63 -0.58 -0.46
C ALA A 110 -14.91 -0.10 -1.73
N VAL A 111 -13.68 -0.56 -1.95
CA VAL A 111 -12.80 -0.04 -3.01
C VAL A 111 -12.35 -1.19 -3.92
N ILE A 112 -12.38 -0.94 -5.23
CA ILE A 112 -11.80 -1.84 -6.24
C ILE A 112 -10.69 -1.06 -6.93
N VAL A 113 -9.47 -1.60 -6.95
CA VAL A 113 -8.36 -1.02 -7.72
C VAL A 113 -8.22 -1.80 -9.01
N ASP A 114 -8.29 -1.13 -10.15
CA ASP A 114 -8.13 -1.73 -11.47
C ASP A 114 -6.75 -1.36 -12.05
N LEU A 115 -5.87 -2.36 -12.15
CA LEU A 115 -4.53 -2.26 -12.70
C LEU A 115 -4.44 -2.70 -14.15
N ARG A 116 -5.53 -3.17 -14.77
CA ARG A 116 -5.51 -3.57 -16.19
C ARG A 116 -5.08 -2.43 -17.14
N PRO A 117 -5.44 -1.15 -16.90
CA PRO A 117 -4.95 -0.06 -17.74
C PRO A 117 -3.54 0.44 -17.36
N ALA A 118 -2.91 -0.14 -16.34
CA ALA A 118 -1.54 0.23 -15.95
C ALA A 118 -0.55 -0.36 -16.96
N ALA A 119 0.35 0.49 -17.45
CA ALA A 119 1.42 0.09 -18.37
C ALA A 119 2.59 -0.57 -17.62
N PHE A 120 2.85 -0.12 -16.39
CA PHE A 120 3.94 -0.61 -15.54
C PHE A 120 3.60 -0.53 -14.06
N PHE A 121 4.23 -1.38 -13.24
CA PHE A 121 4.01 -1.44 -11.79
C PHE A 121 5.25 -2.01 -11.06
N ASP A 122 5.77 -1.27 -10.08
CA ASP A 122 6.97 -1.61 -9.31
C ASP A 122 6.71 -1.76 -7.79
N CYS A 123 7.78 -1.77 -7.00
CA CYS A 123 7.72 -1.79 -5.53
C CYS A 123 7.10 -0.52 -4.92
N SER A 124 7.22 0.63 -5.57
CA SER A 124 6.57 1.88 -5.15
C SER A 124 5.05 1.74 -5.27
N GLY A 125 4.57 1.19 -6.38
CA GLY A 125 3.18 0.81 -6.58
C GLY A 125 2.68 -0.20 -5.53
N LEU A 126 3.48 -1.21 -5.18
CA LEU A 126 3.16 -2.13 -4.08
C LEU A 126 2.97 -1.38 -2.75
N GLY A 127 3.88 -0.46 -2.41
CA GLY A 127 3.78 0.34 -1.20
C GLY A 127 2.49 1.15 -1.13
N LEU A 128 2.06 1.71 -2.28
CA LEU A 128 0.78 2.40 -2.42
C LEU A 128 -0.42 1.47 -2.16
N LEU A 129 -0.43 0.26 -2.73
CA LEU A 129 -1.49 -0.73 -2.47
C LEU A 129 -1.51 -1.19 -1.02
N CYS A 130 -0.35 -1.45 -0.41
CA CYS A 130 -0.24 -1.81 1.01
C CYS A 130 -0.84 -0.73 1.92
N ARG A 131 -0.54 0.54 1.64
CA ARG A 131 -1.09 1.68 2.36
C ARG A 131 -2.61 1.74 2.24
N ALA A 132 -3.14 1.59 1.02
CA ALA A 132 -4.58 1.59 0.77
C ALA A 132 -5.28 0.42 1.47
N HIS A 133 -4.72 -0.79 1.38
CA HIS A 133 -5.24 -1.99 2.05
C HIS A 133 -5.32 -1.79 3.56
N ARG A 134 -4.22 -1.33 4.18
CA ARG A 134 -4.19 -1.08 5.63
C ARG A 134 -5.28 -0.09 6.05
N ARG A 135 -5.43 1.04 5.34
CA ARG A 135 -6.46 2.05 5.64
C ARG A 135 -7.88 1.50 5.54
N VAL A 136 -8.15 0.70 4.51
CA VAL A 136 -9.46 0.09 4.31
C VAL A 136 -9.76 -0.92 5.44
N MET A 137 -8.78 -1.76 5.81
CA MET A 137 -8.93 -2.73 6.90
C MET A 137 -9.11 -2.05 8.26
N GLU A 138 -8.34 -1.01 8.57
CA GLU A 138 -8.48 -0.21 9.80
C GLU A 138 -9.89 0.38 9.97
N ARG A 139 -10.59 0.60 8.86
CA ARG A 139 -11.96 1.16 8.80
C ARG A 139 -13.05 0.09 8.66
N GLY A 140 -12.68 -1.19 8.70
CA GLY A 140 -13.60 -2.31 8.50
C GLY A 140 -14.23 -2.38 7.10
N GLY A 141 -13.52 -1.87 6.09
CA GLY A 141 -13.94 -1.86 4.70
C GLY A 141 -13.47 -3.10 3.92
N ARG A 142 -13.60 -3.04 2.59
CA ARG A 142 -13.18 -4.08 1.65
C ARG A 142 -12.36 -3.48 0.52
N LEU A 143 -11.19 -4.05 0.25
CA LEU A 143 -10.35 -3.68 -0.89
C LEU A 143 -10.23 -4.90 -1.81
N ARG A 144 -10.53 -4.72 -3.10
CA ARG A 144 -10.33 -5.72 -4.15
C ARG A 144 -9.37 -5.20 -5.21
N LEU A 145 -8.66 -6.13 -5.86
CA LEU A 145 -7.70 -5.83 -6.90
C LEU A 145 -8.10 -6.53 -8.20
N VAL A 146 -8.12 -5.78 -9.30
CA VAL A 146 -8.33 -6.33 -10.65
C VAL A 146 -7.00 -6.21 -11.39
N CYS A 147 -6.46 -7.35 -11.83
CA CYS A 147 -5.21 -7.42 -12.56
C CYS A 147 -5.14 -8.70 -13.39
N ASP A 148 -4.93 -8.55 -14.70
CA ASP A 148 -4.72 -9.65 -15.66
C ASP A 148 -3.29 -9.67 -16.24
N ASN A 149 -2.47 -8.65 -15.94
CA ASN A 149 -1.12 -8.51 -16.47
C ASN A 149 -0.12 -9.40 -15.71
N ALA A 150 0.46 -10.37 -16.41
CA ALA A 150 1.40 -11.35 -15.85
C ALA A 150 2.65 -10.72 -15.20
N LEU A 151 3.14 -9.59 -15.72
CA LEU A 151 4.30 -8.90 -15.13
C LEU A 151 3.95 -8.27 -13.78
N ILE A 152 2.80 -7.60 -13.70
CA ILE A 152 2.30 -7.01 -12.46
C ILE A 152 2.00 -8.11 -11.43
N LEU A 153 1.39 -9.21 -11.84
CA LEU A 153 1.15 -10.38 -10.97
C LEU A 153 2.46 -10.98 -10.44
N ARG A 154 3.54 -10.97 -11.23
CA ARG A 154 4.87 -11.41 -10.78
C ARG A 154 5.45 -10.47 -9.72
N THR A 155 5.29 -9.16 -9.88
CA THR A 155 5.69 -8.16 -8.88
C THR A 155 4.89 -8.35 -7.58
N LEU A 156 3.56 -8.51 -7.67
CA LEU A 156 2.70 -8.82 -6.52
C LEU A 156 3.11 -10.11 -5.81
N ARG A 157 3.50 -11.15 -6.57
CA ARG A 157 4.00 -12.41 -6.00
C ARG A 157 5.29 -12.20 -5.23
N ALA A 158 6.24 -11.48 -5.80
CA ALA A 158 7.52 -11.17 -5.15
C ALA A 158 7.30 -10.35 -3.87
N GLY A 159 6.33 -9.44 -3.87
CA GLY A 159 5.91 -8.65 -2.71
C GLY A 159 5.00 -9.37 -1.71
N ARG A 160 4.70 -10.67 -1.90
CA ARG A 160 3.74 -11.46 -1.09
C ARG A 160 2.36 -10.83 -0.95
N MET A 161 1.91 -10.14 -2.00
CA MET A 161 0.62 -9.45 -2.04
C MET A 161 -0.49 -10.21 -2.76
N LEU A 162 -0.14 -11.26 -3.51
CA LEU A 162 -1.15 -12.10 -4.18
C LEU A 162 -2.12 -12.74 -3.18
N ASP A 163 -1.60 -13.31 -2.09
CA ASP A 163 -2.40 -14.03 -1.08
C ASP A 163 -3.15 -13.10 -0.11
N VAL A 164 -2.91 -11.79 -0.20
CA VAL A 164 -3.57 -10.79 0.66
C VAL A 164 -4.63 -10.05 -0.12
N LEU A 165 -4.31 -9.63 -1.36
CA LEU A 165 -5.21 -8.86 -2.21
C LEU A 165 -6.09 -9.71 -3.12
N HIS A 166 -5.75 -11.00 -3.31
CA HIS A 166 -6.48 -11.95 -4.16
C HIS A 166 -6.92 -11.34 -5.49
N PRO A 167 -5.98 -10.94 -6.37
CA PRO A 167 -6.33 -10.27 -7.60
C PRO A 167 -7.18 -11.15 -8.52
N VAL A 168 -8.26 -10.58 -9.01
CA VAL A 168 -9.14 -11.20 -10.01
C VAL A 168 -8.85 -10.62 -11.39
N ALA A 169 -9.19 -11.35 -12.45
CA ALA A 169 -8.87 -10.94 -13.81
C ALA A 169 -9.80 -9.84 -14.33
N THR A 170 -11.03 -9.73 -13.79
CA THR A 170 -12.04 -8.82 -14.33
C THR A 170 -12.75 -8.01 -13.26
N LEU A 171 -13.19 -6.80 -13.64
CA LEU A 171 -14.00 -5.95 -12.77
C LEU A 171 -15.35 -6.58 -12.43
N ASP A 172 -15.92 -7.31 -13.37
CA ASP A 172 -17.20 -8.00 -13.23
C ASP A 172 -17.12 -9.12 -12.18
N GLU A 173 -16.04 -9.91 -12.16
CA GLU A 173 -15.73 -10.85 -11.08
C GLU A 173 -15.55 -10.14 -9.73
N ALA A 174 -14.79 -9.03 -9.70
CA ALA A 174 -14.61 -8.24 -8.48
C ALA A 174 -15.91 -7.66 -7.91
N LEU A 175 -16.94 -7.48 -8.73
CA LEU A 175 -18.25 -6.98 -8.31
C LEU A 175 -19.18 -8.10 -7.82
N ARG A 176 -18.95 -9.36 -8.22
CA ARG A 176 -19.86 -10.49 -7.90
C ARG A 176 -19.69 -11.09 -6.52
N GLU A 177 -18.50 -11.04 -5.93
CA GLU A 177 -18.21 -11.68 -4.63
C GLU A 177 -18.88 -10.97 -3.42
N GLU A 178 -20.00 -10.25 -3.59
CA GLU A 178 -20.81 -9.76 -2.46
C GLU A 178 -21.82 -10.80 -1.93
N GLU A 179 -21.89 -11.99 -2.51
CA GLU A 179 -22.84 -13.03 -2.08
C GLU A 179 -22.30 -13.91 -0.94
#